data_AF-A0A804HYC9-F1
#
_entry.id   AF-A0A804HYC9-F1
#
_cell.length_a   1.000
_cell.length_b   1.000
_cell.length_c   1.000
_cell.angle_alpha   90.00
_cell.angle_beta   90.00
_cell.angle_gamma   90.00
#
_symmetry.space_group_name_H-M   'P 1'
#
loop_
_entity.id
_entity.type
_entity.pdbx_description
1 polymer ?
#
loop_
_entity_poly.entity_id
_entity_poly.type
_entity_poly.pdbx_seq_one_letter_code
_entity_poly.pdbx_strand_id
1 'polypeptide(L)'
;MEMEAVKRSQEGAGRGRSRYIKLQVCSRVTAGLAALAAATLMGFNKQTSVVAGFAIEASYRFSPAFKFFVVGNAIACGYSVVSLPFVSNLVEGCTLNLFDLMNLGLLMAAAAAASAVGYVGKHGNDEIGWAKVCPYYERFCGRTEIALGCSYVAFLLFLFVCALFSVYKSRQVNSE
;
A
#
# COMPACT_ATOMS: atom_id res chain seq x y z
N MET A 1 -0.54 26.92 41.95
CA MET A 1 0.31 27.11 40.76
C MET A 1 0.95 25.81 40.28
N GLU A 2 1.71 25.07 41.12
CA GLU A 2 2.33 23.80 40.67
C GLU A 2 1.33 22.71 40.28
N MET A 3 0.23 22.57 41.03
CA MET A 3 -0.83 21.60 40.72
C MET A 3 -1.54 21.89 39.38
N GLU A 4 -1.62 23.16 38.97
CA GLU A 4 -2.16 23.55 37.66
C GLU A 4 -1.15 23.30 36.53
N ALA A 5 0.14 23.50 36.80
CA ALA A 5 1.21 23.19 35.84
C ALA A 5 1.32 21.68 35.57
N VAL A 6 1.20 20.84 36.61
CA VAL A 6 1.16 19.38 36.48
C VAL A 6 -0.07 18.92 35.68
N LYS A 7 -1.24 19.49 35.97
CA LYS A 7 -2.48 19.18 35.24
C LYS A 7 -2.39 19.55 33.75
N ARG A 8 -1.81 20.73 33.43
CA ARG A 8 -1.54 21.15 32.05
C ARG A 8 -0.57 20.22 31.32
N SER A 9 0.46 19.74 32.01
CA SER A 9 1.44 18.79 31.45
C SER A 9 0.80 17.43 31.14
N GLN A 10 -0.03 16.91 32.05
CA GLN A 10 -0.76 15.66 31.85
C GLN A 10 -1.81 15.74 30.73
N GLU A 11 -2.57 16.85 30.64
CA GLU A 11 -3.51 17.09 29.53
C GLU A 11 -2.78 17.20 28.18
N GLY A 12 -1.60 17.82 28.15
CA GLY A 12 -0.75 17.90 26.95
C GLY A 12 -0.28 16.54 26.46
N ALA A 13 0.22 15.70 27.37
CA ALA A 13 0.67 14.34 27.07
C ALA A 13 -0.48 13.43 26.59
N GLY A 14 -1.64 13.49 27.24
CA GLY A 14 -2.83 12.75 26.84
C GLY A 14 -3.35 13.14 25.45
N ARG A 15 -3.32 14.44 25.13
CA ARG A 15 -3.72 14.96 23.80
C ARG A 15 -2.76 14.52 22.70
N GLY A 16 -1.45 14.44 22.97
CA GLY A 16 -0.44 13.93 22.04
C GLY A 16 -0.65 12.45 21.71
N ARG A 17 -0.85 11.61 22.73
CA ARG A 17 -1.11 10.17 22.57
C ARG A 17 -2.41 9.89 21.79
N SER A 18 -3.50 10.59 22.11
CA SER A 18 -4.77 10.43 21.39
C SER A 18 -4.66 10.80 19.90
N ARG A 19 -3.92 11.88 19.59
CA ARG A 19 -3.67 12.30 18.20
C ARG A 19 -2.85 11.28 17.43
N TYR A 20 -1.80 10.72 18.04
CA TYR A 20 -0.97 9.67 17.45
C TYR A 20 -1.81 8.43 17.09
N ILE A 21 -2.60 7.92 18.05
CA ILE A 21 -3.47 6.76 17.83
C ILE A 21 -4.47 7.04 16.69
N LYS A 22 -5.12 8.21 16.69
CA LYS A 22 -6.06 8.59 15.62
C LYS A 22 -5.38 8.61 14.25
N LEU A 23 -4.22 9.26 14.13
CA LEU A 23 -3.47 9.32 12.87
C LEU A 23 -3.09 7.92 12.39
N GLN A 24 -2.60 7.06 13.29
CA GLN A 24 -2.19 5.70 12.98
C GLN A 24 -3.37 4.82 12.52
N VAL A 25 -4.53 4.95 13.16
CA VAL A 25 -5.74 4.22 12.77
C VAL A 25 -6.25 4.71 11.41
N CYS A 26 -6.38 6.03 11.23
CA CYS A 26 -6.86 6.61 9.97
C CYS A 26 -5.97 6.20 8.80
N SER A 27 -4.65 6.29 8.94
CA SER A 27 -3.72 5.93 7.86
C SER A 27 -3.79 4.44 7.52
N ARG A 28 -3.92 3.53 8.51
CA ARG A 28 -4.09 2.09 8.26
C ARG A 28 -5.40 1.77 7.52
N VAL A 29 -6.51 2.40 7.92
CA VAL A 29 -7.81 2.20 7.25
C VAL A 29 -7.72 2.69 5.80
N THR A 30 -7.18 3.88 5.56
CA THR A 30 -7.02 4.41 4.21
C THR A 30 -6.06 3.56 3.37
N ALA A 31 -4.96 3.07 3.95
CA ALA A 31 -4.03 2.18 3.27
C ALA A 31 -4.69 0.85 2.88
N GLY A 32 -5.47 0.25 3.79
CA GLY A 32 -6.22 -0.97 3.52
C GLY A 32 -7.24 -0.79 2.39
N LEU A 33 -7.98 0.32 2.39
CA LEU A 33 -8.93 0.65 1.31
C LEU A 33 -8.22 0.87 -0.03
N ALA A 34 -7.07 1.55 -0.03
CA ALA A 34 -6.27 1.76 -1.24
C ALA A 34 -5.71 0.44 -1.79
N ALA A 35 -5.23 -0.45 -0.92
CA ALA A 35 -4.78 -1.80 -1.29
C ALA A 35 -5.93 -2.66 -1.83
N LEU A 36 -7.12 -2.58 -1.22
CA LEU A 36 -8.32 -3.26 -1.70
C LEU A 36 -8.73 -2.76 -3.10
N ALA A 37 -8.71 -1.44 -3.31
CA ALA A 37 -8.98 -0.85 -4.60
C ALA A 37 -7.97 -1.31 -5.66
N ALA A 38 -6.68 -1.33 -5.32
CA ALA A 38 -5.63 -1.84 -6.21
C ALA A 38 -5.86 -3.32 -6.58
N ALA A 39 -6.11 -4.18 -5.60
CA ALA A 39 -6.34 -5.61 -5.81
C ALA A 39 -7.59 -5.89 -6.65
N THR A 40 -8.69 -5.17 -6.39
CA THR A 40 -9.95 -5.35 -7.13
C THR A 40 -9.85 -4.81 -8.55
N LEU A 41 -9.32 -3.60 -8.75
CA LEU A 41 -9.13 -3.02 -10.07
C LEU A 41 -8.28 -3.93 -10.97
N MET A 42 -7.20 -4.49 -10.41
CA MET A 42 -6.33 -5.38 -11.16
C MET A 42 -6.90 -6.81 -11.31
N GLY A 43 -7.51 -7.36 -10.26
CA GLY A 43 -8.07 -8.72 -10.26
C GLY A 43 -9.29 -8.89 -11.16
N PHE A 44 -10.09 -7.83 -11.32
CA PHE A 44 -11.19 -7.80 -12.29
C PHE A 44 -10.78 -7.23 -13.65
N ASN A 45 -9.50 -6.96 -13.86
CA ASN A 45 -9.02 -6.45 -15.13
C ASN A 45 -8.94 -7.58 -16.17
N LYS A 46 -9.88 -7.58 -17.10
CA LYS A 46 -9.94 -8.48 -18.25
C LYS A 46 -10.34 -7.69 -19.48
N GLN A 47 -9.66 -7.93 -20.59
CA GLN A 47 -10.02 -7.39 -21.90
C GLN A 47 -9.68 -8.40 -22.98
N THR A 48 -10.65 -8.75 -23.82
CA THR A 48 -10.43 -9.51 -25.05
C THR A 48 -10.24 -8.57 -26.22
N SER A 49 -9.29 -8.84 -27.10
CA SER A 49 -9.09 -8.05 -28.32
C SER A 49 -8.65 -8.96 -29.47
N VAL A 50 -9.09 -8.63 -30.69
CA VAL A 50 -8.77 -9.43 -31.87
C VAL A 50 -7.45 -8.92 -32.44
N VAL A 51 -6.40 -9.74 -32.36
CA VAL A 51 -5.07 -9.43 -32.88
C VAL A 51 -4.75 -10.45 -33.97
N ALA A 52 -4.40 -9.97 -35.17
CA ALA A 52 -4.08 -10.82 -36.33
C ALA A 52 -5.16 -11.87 -36.68
N GLY A 53 -6.45 -11.54 -36.47
CA GLY A 53 -7.58 -12.43 -36.79
C GLY A 53 -7.98 -13.41 -35.68
N PHE A 54 -7.24 -13.46 -34.56
CA PHE A 54 -7.55 -14.31 -33.41
C PHE A 54 -7.99 -13.46 -32.20
N ALA A 55 -9.03 -13.90 -31.50
CA ALA A 55 -9.46 -13.26 -30.25
C ALA A 55 -8.52 -13.69 -29.10
N ILE A 56 -7.64 -12.79 -28.66
CA ILE A 56 -6.71 -13.03 -27.56
C ILE A 56 -7.20 -12.28 -26.31
N GLU A 57 -7.24 -12.97 -25.18
CA GLU A 57 -7.60 -12.38 -23.88
C GLU A 57 -6.35 -11.85 -23.17
N ALA A 58 -6.34 -10.55 -22.84
CA ALA A 58 -5.42 -9.98 -21.88
C ALA A 58 -6.04 -10.03 -20.47
N SER A 59 -5.36 -10.75 -19.58
CA SER A 59 -5.79 -10.96 -18.20
C SER A 59 -4.60 -10.86 -17.26
N TYR A 60 -4.82 -10.38 -16.04
CA TYR A 60 -3.80 -10.36 -14.98
C TYR A 60 -3.22 -11.75 -14.69
N ARG A 61 -3.96 -12.83 -15.02
CA ARG A 61 -3.55 -14.22 -14.81
C ARG A 61 -2.42 -14.70 -15.72
N PHE A 62 -2.09 -13.98 -16.78
CA PHE A 62 -1.02 -14.38 -17.69
C PHE A 62 0.36 -13.88 -17.25
N SER A 63 0.44 -12.85 -16.41
CA SER A 63 1.72 -12.33 -15.90
C SER A 63 1.91 -12.69 -14.42
N PRO A 64 3.02 -13.37 -14.06
CA PRO A 64 3.38 -13.61 -12.66
C PRO A 64 3.47 -12.32 -11.83
N ALA A 65 3.93 -11.22 -12.43
CA ALA A 65 4.04 -9.93 -11.74
C ALA A 65 2.67 -9.38 -11.34
N PHE A 66 1.68 -9.49 -12.21
CA PHE A 66 0.32 -9.04 -11.94
C PHE A 66 -0.41 -9.94 -10.93
N LYS A 67 -0.14 -11.25 -10.93
CA LYS A 67 -0.60 -12.14 -9.84
C LYS A 67 -0.01 -11.74 -8.50
N PHE A 68 1.31 -11.54 -8.45
CA PHE A 68 2.00 -11.11 -7.24
C PHE A 68 1.46 -9.78 -6.73
N PHE A 69 1.15 -8.84 -7.64
CA PHE A 69 0.51 -7.57 -7.30
C PHE A 69 -0.85 -7.73 -6.62
N VAL A 70 -1.75 -8.54 -7.19
CA VAL A 70 -3.08 -8.78 -6.62
C VAL A 70 -2.96 -9.46 -5.25
N VAL A 71 -2.13 -10.51 -5.14
CA VAL A 71 -1.94 -11.26 -3.89
C VAL A 71 -1.31 -10.37 -2.82
N GLY A 72 -0.27 -9.60 -3.15
CA GLY A 72 0.42 -8.71 -2.22
C GLY A 72 -0.50 -7.62 -1.67
N ASN A 73 -1.31 -6.99 -2.52
CA ASN A 73 -2.30 -5.99 -2.08
C ASN A 73 -3.44 -6.62 -1.26
N ALA A 74 -3.87 -7.85 -1.58
CA ALA A 74 -4.86 -8.57 -0.78
C ALA A 74 -4.33 -8.90 0.64
N ILE A 75 -3.08 -9.35 0.75
CA ILE A 75 -2.42 -9.58 2.05
C ILE A 75 -2.33 -8.27 2.84
N ALA A 76 -1.91 -7.17 2.21
CA ALA A 76 -1.81 -5.87 2.87
C ALA A 76 -3.19 -5.36 3.36
N CYS A 77 -4.26 -5.60 2.59
CA CYS A 77 -5.62 -5.30 3.01
C CYS A 77 -6.03 -6.14 4.24
N GLY A 78 -5.78 -7.45 4.21
CA GLY A 78 -6.07 -8.33 5.35
C GLY A 78 -5.31 -7.92 6.61
N TYR A 79 -4.02 -7.61 6.46
CA TYR A 79 -3.19 -7.10 7.54
C TYR A 79 -3.74 -5.79 8.13
N SER A 80 -4.17 -4.87 7.27
CA SER A 80 -4.74 -3.58 7.71
C SER A 80 -5.88 -3.79 8.70
N VAL A 81 -6.80 -4.72 8.40
CA VAL A 81 -7.94 -5.06 9.27
C VAL A 81 -7.47 -5.72 10.58
N VAL A 82 -6.59 -6.72 10.48
CA VAL A 82 -6.07 -7.44 11.66
C VAL A 82 -5.28 -6.51 12.59
N SER A 83 -4.60 -5.50 12.06
CA SER A 83 -3.77 -4.60 12.85
C SER A 83 -4.54 -3.58 13.70
N LEU A 84 -5.80 -3.26 13.35
CA LEU A 84 -6.62 -2.24 14.03
C LEU A 84 -6.80 -2.44 15.54
N PRO A 85 -7.22 -3.62 16.05
CA PRO A 85 -7.42 -3.82 17.50
C PRO A 85 -6.14 -3.64 18.31
N PHE A 86 -4.98 -3.96 17.72
CA PHE A 86 -3.70 -3.91 18.40
C PHE A 86 -3.11 -2.49 18.53
N VAL A 87 -3.60 -1.51 17.75
CA VAL A 87 -3.11 -0.11 17.82
C VAL A 87 -3.32 0.52 19.20
N SER A 88 -4.36 0.10 19.93
CA SER A 88 -4.66 0.63 21.27
C SER A 88 -3.68 0.11 22.35
N ASN A 89 -3.03 -1.02 22.09
CA ASN A 89 -2.16 -1.72 23.04
C ASN A 89 -0.70 -1.34 22.80
N LEU A 90 -0.23 -0.27 23.47
CA LEU A 90 1.11 0.29 23.26
C LEU A 90 2.27 -0.67 23.58
N VAL A 91 2.02 -1.72 24.37
CA VAL A 91 3.03 -2.71 24.80
C VAL A 91 3.58 -3.52 23.61
N GLU A 92 2.82 -3.65 22.52
CA GLU A 92 3.21 -4.42 21.33
C GLU A 92 3.76 -3.54 20.18
N GLY A 93 4.04 -2.26 20.44
CA GLY A 93 4.37 -1.27 19.41
C GLY A 93 5.54 -1.66 18.50
N CYS A 94 6.59 -2.28 19.03
CA CYS A 94 7.73 -2.75 18.23
C CYS A 94 7.35 -3.90 17.28
N THR A 95 6.54 -4.85 17.73
CA THR A 95 6.11 -6.00 16.93
C THR A 95 5.18 -5.56 15.81
N LEU A 96 4.21 -4.68 16.11
CA LEU A 96 3.33 -4.11 15.09
C LEU A 96 4.12 -3.34 14.03
N ASN A 97 5.09 -2.52 14.43
CA ASN A 97 5.94 -1.79 13.50
C ASN A 97 6.79 -2.71 12.61
N LEU A 98 7.23 -3.87 13.13
CA LEU A 98 7.93 -4.86 12.31
C LEU A 98 7.01 -5.43 11.22
N PHE A 99 5.78 -5.81 11.58
CA PHE A 99 4.79 -6.26 10.61
C PHE A 99 4.38 -5.15 9.62
N ASP A 100 4.33 -3.88 10.06
CA ASP A 100 4.12 -2.74 9.16
C ASP A 100 5.22 -2.65 8.11
N LEU A 101 6.48 -2.80 8.55
CA LEU A 101 7.64 -2.77 7.66
C LEU A 101 7.64 -3.94 6.67
N MET A 102 7.21 -5.12 7.09
CA MET A 102 7.04 -6.27 6.19
C MET A 102 5.95 -6.01 5.13
N ASN A 103 4.80 -5.45 5.53
CA ASN A 103 3.73 -5.11 4.60
C ASN A 103 4.14 -3.99 3.63
N LEU A 104 4.88 -3.00 4.13
CA LEU A 104 5.48 -1.95 3.33
C LEU A 104 6.37 -2.54 2.22
N GLY A 105 7.29 -3.43 2.60
CA GLY A 105 8.18 -4.10 1.65
C GLY A 105 7.44 -4.95 0.64
N LEU A 106 6.40 -5.68 1.08
CA LEU A 106 5.54 -6.47 0.20
C LEU A 106 4.83 -5.61 -0.85
N LEU A 107 4.21 -4.49 -0.43
CA LEU A 107 3.54 -3.55 -1.34
C LEU A 107 4.52 -2.97 -2.36
N MET A 108 5.72 -2.58 -1.94
CA MET A 108 6.74 -2.06 -2.86
C MET A 108 7.20 -3.08 -3.87
N ALA A 109 7.52 -4.29 -3.42
CA ALA A 109 7.95 -5.36 -4.31
C ALA A 109 6.86 -5.69 -5.33
N ALA A 110 5.62 -5.80 -4.88
CA ALA A 110 4.45 -6.05 -5.71
C ALA A 110 4.24 -4.94 -6.76
N ALA A 111 4.22 -3.67 -6.32
CA ALA A 111 4.01 -2.52 -7.18
C ALA A 111 5.16 -2.33 -8.18
N ALA A 112 6.42 -2.51 -7.75
CA ALA A 112 7.59 -2.41 -8.62
C ALA A 112 7.60 -3.50 -9.70
N ALA A 113 7.32 -4.76 -9.33
CA ALA A 113 7.26 -5.86 -10.29
C ALA A 113 6.18 -5.63 -11.35
N ALA A 114 4.96 -5.23 -10.94
CA ALA A 114 3.88 -4.93 -11.86
C ALA A 114 4.17 -3.68 -12.71
N SER A 115 4.83 -2.66 -12.14
CA SER A 115 5.23 -1.47 -12.89
C SER A 115 6.27 -1.78 -13.96
N ALA A 116 7.25 -2.67 -13.68
CA ALA A 116 8.24 -3.08 -14.67
C ALA A 116 7.57 -3.77 -15.88
N VAL A 117 6.66 -4.72 -15.62
CA VAL A 117 5.90 -5.39 -16.70
C VAL A 117 4.95 -4.42 -17.42
N GLY A 118 4.27 -3.55 -16.67
CA GLY A 118 3.40 -2.52 -17.24
C GLY A 118 4.16 -1.52 -18.11
N TYR A 119 5.37 -1.14 -17.70
CA TYR A 119 6.25 -0.25 -18.45
C TYR A 119 6.63 -0.85 -19.80
N VAL A 120 7.05 -2.11 -19.81
CA VAL A 120 7.33 -2.86 -21.03
C VAL A 120 6.08 -2.98 -21.90
N GLY A 121 4.92 -3.25 -21.30
CA GLY A 121 3.65 -3.30 -22.03
C GLY A 121 3.26 -1.97 -22.71
N LYS A 122 3.61 -0.83 -22.10
CA LYS A 122 3.29 0.50 -22.60
C LYS A 122 4.29 1.02 -23.63
N HIS A 123 5.59 0.87 -23.36
CA HIS A 123 6.65 1.46 -24.18
C HIS A 123 7.29 0.47 -25.15
N GLY A 124 7.23 -0.84 -24.86
CA GLY A 124 7.96 -1.85 -25.62
C GLY A 124 9.48 -1.68 -25.48
N ASN A 125 10.22 -2.44 -26.27
CA ASN A 125 11.65 -2.22 -26.53
C ASN A 125 11.99 -2.75 -27.93
N ASP A 126 12.16 -1.83 -28.88
CA ASP A 126 12.39 -2.17 -30.28
C ASP A 126 13.74 -2.88 -30.47
N GLU A 127 14.74 -2.59 -29.62
CA GLU A 127 16.10 -3.18 -29.72
C GLU A 127 16.12 -4.70 -29.49
N ILE A 128 15.20 -5.21 -28.67
CA ILE A 128 15.07 -6.65 -28.37
C ILE A 128 13.75 -7.24 -28.92
N GLY A 129 13.02 -6.49 -29.74
CA GLY A 129 11.79 -6.93 -30.38
C GLY A 129 10.57 -7.02 -29.47
N TRP A 130 10.55 -6.33 -28.33
CA TRP A 130 9.38 -6.29 -27.43
C TRP A 130 8.34 -5.29 -27.95
N ALA A 131 7.26 -5.82 -28.51
CA ALA A 131 6.17 -5.01 -29.02
C ALA A 131 5.33 -4.36 -27.91
N LYS A 132 4.78 -3.18 -28.20
CA LYS A 132 3.83 -2.47 -27.33
C LYS A 132 2.50 -3.21 -27.29
N VAL A 133 2.00 -3.49 -26.09
CA VAL A 133 0.74 -4.21 -25.85
C VAL A 133 -0.41 -3.24 -25.60
N CYS A 134 -0.16 -2.11 -24.93
CA CYS A 134 -1.20 -1.18 -24.54
C CYS A 134 -2.05 -0.57 -25.67
N PRO A 135 -1.54 -0.32 -26.90
CA PRO A 135 -2.37 0.15 -28.00
C PRO A 135 -3.50 -0.83 -28.39
N TYR A 136 -3.33 -2.13 -28.14
CA TYR A 136 -4.36 -3.14 -28.42
C TYR A 136 -5.33 -3.32 -27.25
N TYR A 137 -4.89 -3.01 -26.02
CA TYR A 137 -5.63 -3.25 -24.77
C TYR A 137 -5.70 -2.00 -23.90
N GLU A 138 -6.17 -0.88 -24.47
CA GLU A 138 -6.13 0.43 -23.81
C GLU A 138 -6.86 0.46 -22.46
N ARG A 139 -8.06 -0.17 -22.37
CA ARG A 139 -8.83 -0.24 -21.12
C ARG A 139 -8.10 -1.04 -20.04
N PHE A 140 -7.49 -2.15 -20.43
CA PHE A 140 -6.70 -2.97 -19.52
C PHE A 140 -5.49 -2.19 -19.00
N CYS A 141 -4.75 -1.52 -19.87
CA CYS A 141 -3.60 -0.72 -19.45
C CYS A 141 -4.00 0.48 -18.58
N GLY A 142 -5.05 1.20 -18.93
CA GLY A 142 -5.57 2.31 -18.11
C GLY A 142 -6.00 1.86 -16.72
N ARG A 143 -6.73 0.74 -16.60
CA ARG A 143 -7.08 0.16 -15.28
C ARG A 143 -5.86 -0.31 -14.49
N THR A 144 -4.86 -0.88 -15.17
CA THR A 144 -3.61 -1.30 -14.54
C THR A 144 -2.85 -0.11 -13.95
N GLU A 145 -2.77 1.01 -14.67
CA GLU A 145 -2.13 2.24 -14.17
C GLU A 145 -2.84 2.80 -12.93
N ILE A 146 -4.18 2.83 -12.94
CA ILE A 146 -4.95 3.27 -11.77
C ILE A 146 -4.72 2.33 -10.58
N ALA A 147 -4.72 1.02 -10.81
CA ALA A 147 -4.45 0.03 -9.77
C ALA A 147 -3.06 0.20 -9.16
N LEU A 148 -2.02 0.39 -10.00
CA LEU A 148 -0.66 0.69 -9.56
C LEU A 148 -0.62 1.96 -8.70
N GLY A 149 -1.29 3.03 -9.14
CA GLY A 149 -1.41 4.27 -8.37
C GLY A 149 -1.99 4.05 -6.98
N CYS A 150 -3.10 3.31 -6.87
CA CYS A 150 -3.70 2.96 -5.58
C CYS A 150 -2.73 2.17 -4.68
N SER A 151 -1.96 1.24 -5.24
CA SER A 151 -0.98 0.45 -4.47
C SER A 151 0.18 1.29 -3.97
N TYR A 152 0.69 2.23 -4.77
CA TYR A 152 1.72 3.17 -4.33
C TYR A 152 1.21 4.12 -3.23
N VAL A 153 -0.05 4.55 -3.28
CA VAL A 153 -0.67 5.31 -2.19
C VAL A 153 -0.73 4.48 -0.90
N ALA A 154 -1.14 3.21 -0.98
CA ALA A 154 -1.13 2.30 0.16
C ALA A 154 0.29 2.15 0.76
N PHE A 155 1.30 1.98 -0.09
CA PHE A 155 2.70 1.95 0.32
C PHE A 155 3.12 3.23 1.07
N LEU A 156 2.84 4.41 0.52
CA LEU A 156 3.20 5.69 1.15
C LEU A 156 2.51 5.89 2.51
N LEU A 157 1.27 5.41 2.65
CA LEU A 157 0.55 5.45 3.93
C LEU A 157 1.17 4.51 4.97
N PHE A 158 1.59 3.31 4.59
CA PHE A 158 2.34 2.44 5.50
C PHE A 158 3.71 3.01 5.86
N LEU A 159 4.38 3.69 4.91
CA LEU A 159 5.66 4.36 5.19
C LEU A 159 5.46 5.46 6.24
N PHE A 160 4.38 6.23 6.08
CA PHE A 160 3.99 7.25 7.03
C PHE A 160 3.69 6.67 8.42
N VAL A 161 3.02 5.52 8.51
CA VAL A 161 2.79 4.80 9.78
C VAL A 161 4.12 4.44 10.46
N CYS A 162 5.05 3.82 9.74
CA CYS A 162 6.37 3.46 10.27
C CYS A 162 7.15 4.71 10.73
N ALA A 163 7.12 5.78 9.94
CA ALA A 163 7.78 7.04 10.30
C ALA A 163 7.18 7.67 11.55
N LEU A 164 5.84 7.69 11.69
CA LEU A 164 5.16 8.17 12.88
C LEU A 164 5.56 7.37 14.13
N PHE A 165 5.64 6.03 14.02
CA PHE A 165 6.08 5.18 15.13
C PHE A 165 7.51 5.52 15.56
N SER A 166 8.44 5.64 14.61
CA SER A 166 9.84 6.03 14.89
C SER A 166 9.92 7.38 15.60
N VAL A 167 9.21 8.39 15.11
CA VAL A 167 9.17 9.72 15.72
C VAL A 167 8.54 9.69 17.12
N TYR A 168 7.45 8.93 17.30
CA TYR A 168 6.80 8.78 18.60
C TYR A 168 7.73 8.11 19.62
N LYS A 169 8.41 7.03 19.21
CA LYS A 169 9.38 6.31 20.05
C LYS A 169 10.57 7.18 20.43
N SER A 170 11.15 7.93 19.48
CA SER A 170 12.24 8.88 19.77
C SER A 170 11.83 9.97 20.76
N ARG A 171 10.59 10.46 20.69
CA ARG A 171 10.08 11.46 21.65
C ARG A 171 9.90 10.89 23.06
N GLN A 172 9.55 9.61 23.20
CA GLN A 172 9.48 8.98 24.50
C GLN A 172 10.86 8.81 25.12
N VAL A 173 11.83 8.28 24.35
CA VAL A 173 13.21 8.09 24.83
C VAL A 173 13.85 9.41 25.28
N ASN A 174 13.57 10.52 24.58
CA ASN A 174 14.11 11.84 24.95
C ASN A 174 13.38 12.51 26.13
N SER A 175 12.28 11.92 26.62
CA SER A 175 11.47 12.44 27.73
C SER A 175 11.73 11.72 29.04
N GLU A 176 12.44 10.59 29.01
CA GLU A 176 12.96 9.86 30.18
C GLU A 176 14.38 10.32 30.50
#